data_AF-A0A6M3LL73-F1
#
_entry.id   AF-A0A6M3LL73-F1
#
_cell.length_a   1.000
_cell.length_b   1.000
_cell.length_c   1.000
_cell.angle_alpha   90.00
_cell.angle_beta   90.00
_cell.angle_gamma   90.00
#
_symmetry.space_group_name_H-M   'P 1'
#
loop_
_entity.id
_entity.type
_entity.pdbx_description
1 polymer ?
#
loop_
_entity_poly.entity_id
_entity_poly.type
_entity_poly.pdbx_seq_one_letter_code
_entity_poly.pdbx_strand_id
1 'polypeptide(L)'
;MNCKKKLALMGKIVTVTHEFVRHYGPDNGSREWKASKLLHPRAGWIVGFRTLQNGFYNYGSYEDQPYLDVKSTVGCVLVSYWPTTKPIKVPVGIGWIEGGVPKFAQYPWSDEDREDLRKIMKDVPRDIKGKWTK
;
A
#
# COMPACT_ATOMS: atom_id res chain seq x y z
N MET A 1 15.75 -6.69 -7.68
CA MET A 1 16.29 -5.99 -6.48
C MET A 1 16.62 -7.03 -5.41
N ASN A 2 17.83 -6.98 -4.85
CA ASN A 2 18.30 -7.94 -3.83
C ASN A 2 17.73 -7.65 -2.42
N CYS A 3 17.86 -8.59 -1.49
CA CYS A 3 17.27 -8.51 -0.15
C CYS A 3 17.81 -7.33 0.69
N LYS A 4 19.13 -7.04 0.62
CA LYS A 4 19.75 -5.92 1.35
C LYS A 4 19.15 -4.58 0.94
N LYS A 5 18.99 -4.33 -0.36
CA LYS A 5 18.36 -3.11 -0.88
C LYS A 5 16.88 -2.99 -0.47
N LYS A 6 16.14 -4.10 -0.48
CA LYS A 6 14.75 -4.13 -0.01
C LYS A 6 14.65 -3.69 1.46
N LEU A 7 15.48 -4.27 2.34
CA LEU A 7 15.46 -3.95 3.77
C LEU A 7 15.81 -2.48 4.04
N ALA A 8 16.79 -1.91 3.32
CA ALA A 8 17.17 -0.51 3.47
C ALA A 8 16.07 0.49 3.09
N LEU A 9 15.15 0.07 2.21
CA LEU A 9 14.01 0.88 1.75
C LEU A 9 12.77 0.77 2.64
N MET A 10 12.63 -0.31 3.42
CA MET A 10 11.47 -0.47 4.31
C MET A 10 11.38 0.67 5.32
N GLY A 11 10.17 1.22 5.50
CA GLY A 11 9.92 2.34 6.41
C GLY A 11 10.39 3.71 5.91
N LYS A 12 11.06 3.80 4.75
CA LYS A 12 11.45 5.08 4.16
C LYS A 12 10.22 5.83 3.66
N ILE A 13 10.22 7.14 3.90
CA ILE A 13 9.25 8.06 3.32
C ILE A 13 9.65 8.32 1.86
N VAL A 14 8.69 8.18 0.97
CA VAL A 14 8.86 8.41 -0.47
C VAL A 14 7.67 9.16 -1.03
N THR A 15 7.92 10.02 -2.01
CA THR A 15 6.89 10.70 -2.80
C THR A 15 6.58 9.87 -4.02
N VAL A 16 5.37 9.31 -4.08
CA VAL A 16 4.92 8.45 -5.18
C VAL A 16 4.52 9.32 -6.36
N THR A 17 5.05 8.98 -7.53
CA THR A 17 4.78 9.65 -8.81
C THR A 17 4.00 8.77 -9.77
N HIS A 18 4.12 7.45 -9.64
CA HIS A 18 3.38 6.48 -10.47
C HIS A 18 2.82 5.36 -9.60
N GLU A 19 1.72 4.78 -10.04
CA GLU A 19 1.16 3.57 -9.45
C GLU A 19 0.88 2.52 -10.52
N PHE A 20 0.89 1.25 -10.11
CA PHE A 20 0.39 0.18 -10.95
C PHE A 20 -1.14 0.13 -10.87
N VAL A 21 -1.79 0.40 -12.00
CA VAL A 21 -3.22 0.19 -12.20
C VAL A 21 -3.42 -1.12 -12.93
N ARG A 22 -4.43 -1.89 -12.51
CA ARG A 22 -4.79 -3.12 -13.18
C ARG A 22 -5.76 -2.81 -14.32
N HIS A 23 -5.42 -3.26 -15.50
CA HIS A 23 -6.26 -3.23 -16.68
C HIS A 23 -6.74 -4.63 -17.00
N TYR A 24 -8.03 -4.72 -17.34
CA TYR A 24 -8.63 -5.93 -17.87
C TYR A 24 -8.87 -5.71 -19.36
N GLY A 25 -8.53 -6.70 -20.18
CA GLY A 25 -8.82 -6.63 -21.61
C GLY A 25 -10.33 -6.71 -21.89
N PRO A 26 -10.76 -6.33 -23.11
CA PRO A 26 -12.16 -6.32 -23.51
C PRO A 26 -12.86 -7.68 -23.37
N ASP A 27 -12.10 -8.78 -23.46
CA ASP A 27 -12.66 -10.13 -23.46
C ASP A 27 -12.75 -10.77 -22.05
N ASN A 28 -12.59 -9.99 -20.97
CA ASN A 28 -12.50 -10.48 -19.57
C ASN A 28 -11.44 -11.58 -19.31
N GLY A 29 -10.63 -11.92 -20.32
CA GLY A 29 -9.61 -12.96 -20.24
C GLY A 29 -8.24 -12.42 -19.87
N SER A 30 -7.87 -11.19 -20.24
CA SER A 30 -6.52 -10.67 -19.99
C SER A 30 -6.43 -9.75 -18.78
N ARG A 31 -5.31 -9.87 -18.04
CA ARG A 31 -4.99 -9.07 -16.85
C ARG A 31 -3.59 -8.50 -16.98
N GLU A 32 -3.48 -7.18 -17.00
CA GLU A 32 -2.21 -6.47 -17.08
C GLU A 32 -2.09 -5.38 -16.02
N TRP A 33 -0.92 -5.27 -15.40
CA TRP A 33 -0.55 -4.14 -14.54
C TRP A 33 0.24 -3.13 -15.36
N LYS A 34 -0.27 -1.90 -15.47
CA LYS A 34 0.40 -0.80 -16.17
C LYS A 34 0.72 0.32 -15.19
N ALA A 35 1.91 0.90 -15.36
CA ALA A 35 2.29 2.08 -14.58
C ALA A 35 1.51 3.29 -15.10
N SER A 36 0.78 3.95 -14.22
CA SER A 36 0.06 5.19 -14.50
C SER A 36 0.65 6.31 -13.66
N LYS A 37 0.82 7.49 -14.25
CA LYS A 37 1.32 8.67 -13.55
C LYS A 37 0.21 9.24 -12.68
N LEU A 38 0.52 9.50 -11.42
CA LEU A 38 -0.39 10.17 -10.50
C LEU A 38 -0.48 11.66 -10.89
N LEU A 39 -1.70 12.16 -11.00
CA LEU A 39 -1.95 13.59 -11.20
C LEU A 39 -1.45 14.44 -10.02
N HIS A 40 -1.55 13.88 -8.81
CA HIS A 40 -1.11 14.50 -7.57
C HIS A 40 -0.15 13.58 -6.82
N PRO A 41 1.17 13.77 -6.97
CA PRO A 41 2.16 13.03 -6.20
C PRO A 41 1.91 13.16 -4.71
N ARG A 42 2.10 12.07 -3.97
CA ARG A 42 1.83 12.02 -2.53
C ARG A 42 2.91 11.24 -1.80
N ALA A 43 3.31 11.73 -0.63
CA ALA A 43 4.25 11.05 0.23
C ALA A 43 3.58 9.91 1.05
N GLY A 44 4.29 8.80 1.17
CA GLY A 44 3.92 7.63 1.96
C GLY A 44 5.13 6.82 2.38
N TRP A 45 4.92 5.73 3.12
CA TRP A 45 5.97 4.86 3.61
C TRP A 45 6.04 3.59 2.79
N ILE A 46 7.25 3.14 2.47
CA ILE A 46 7.47 1.81 1.92
C ILE A 46 7.17 0.77 3.01
N VAL A 47 6.19 -0.09 2.77
CA VAL A 47 5.74 -1.12 3.72
C VAL A 47 5.97 -2.54 3.22
N GLY A 48 6.47 -2.72 2.00
CA GLY A 48 6.77 -4.05 1.49
C GLY A 48 7.14 -4.09 0.01
N PHE A 49 7.37 -5.31 -0.47
CA PHE A 49 7.67 -5.59 -1.87
C PHE A 49 6.81 -6.76 -2.32
N ARG A 50 6.29 -6.69 -3.55
CA ARG A 50 5.56 -7.81 -4.15
C ARG A 50 5.94 -7.98 -5.61
N THR A 51 5.61 -9.15 -6.13
CA THR A 51 5.64 -9.45 -7.55
C THR A 51 4.21 -9.50 -8.04
N LEU A 52 3.90 -8.74 -9.08
CA LEU A 52 2.61 -8.75 -9.75
C LEU A 52 2.71 -9.65 -10.97
N GLN A 53 1.64 -10.39 -11.25
CA GLN A 53 1.57 -11.31 -12.39
C GLN A 53 0.63 -10.73 -13.45
N ASN A 54 1.08 -10.71 -14.70
CA ASN A 54 0.27 -10.42 -15.88
C ASN A 54 0.01 -11.72 -16.62
N GLY A 55 -1.14 -11.82 -17.28
CA GLY A 55 -1.50 -13.06 -17.97
C GLY A 55 -2.97 -13.13 -18.32
N PHE A 56 -3.45 -14.34 -18.51
CA PHE A 56 -4.83 -14.61 -18.87
C PHE A 56 -5.53 -15.46 -17.82
N TYR A 57 -6.75 -15.09 -17.45
CA TYR A 57 -7.63 -15.94 -16.69
C TYR A 57 -8.13 -17.05 -17.59
N ASN A 58 -7.77 -18.28 -17.25
CA ASN A 58 -8.41 -19.46 -17.79
C ASN A 58 -9.52 -19.84 -16.82
N TYR A 59 -10.77 -19.80 -17.30
CA TYR A 59 -11.94 -20.11 -16.48
C TYR A 59 -12.08 -21.61 -16.19
N GLY A 60 -11.25 -22.45 -16.81
CA GLY A 60 -11.26 -23.89 -16.62
C GLY A 60 -12.44 -24.54 -17.33
N SER A 61 -12.68 -25.80 -16.98
CA SER A 61 -13.80 -26.62 -17.44
C SER A 61 -14.53 -27.19 -16.22
N TYR A 62 -15.50 -28.09 -16.42
CA TYR A 62 -16.09 -28.82 -15.30
C TYR A 62 -15.06 -29.68 -14.53
N GLU A 63 -13.96 -30.04 -15.18
CA GLU A 63 -12.90 -30.91 -14.64
C GLU A 63 -11.69 -30.13 -14.12
N ASP A 64 -11.53 -28.85 -14.52
CA ASP A 64 -10.37 -28.03 -14.18
C ASP A 64 -10.75 -26.76 -13.42
N GLN A 65 -10.07 -26.51 -12.30
CA GLN A 65 -10.24 -25.27 -11.54
C GLN A 65 -9.73 -24.06 -12.34
N PRO A 66 -10.37 -22.88 -12.21
CA PRO A 66 -9.91 -21.66 -12.86
C PRO A 66 -8.52 -21.28 -12.35
N TYR A 67 -7.63 -20.92 -13.27
CA TYR A 67 -6.26 -20.51 -12.96
C TYR A 67 -5.84 -19.33 -13.81
N LEU A 68 -4.74 -18.70 -13.42
CA LEU A 68 -4.13 -17.63 -14.20
C LEU A 68 -2.93 -18.19 -14.94
N ASP A 69 -2.98 -18.17 -16.27
CA ASP A 69 -1.81 -18.42 -17.11
C ASP A 69 -0.91 -17.17 -17.11
N VAL A 70 0.16 -17.23 -16.31
CA VAL A 70 1.09 -16.12 -16.11
C VAL A 70 2.01 -15.98 -17.31
N LYS A 71 1.88 -14.88 -18.06
CA LYS A 71 2.77 -14.56 -19.18
C LYS A 71 4.00 -13.76 -18.76
N SER A 72 3.85 -12.89 -17.76
CA SER A 72 4.98 -12.10 -17.26
C SER A 72 4.76 -11.68 -15.81
N THR A 73 5.84 -11.26 -15.18
CA THR A 73 5.81 -10.73 -13.82
C THR A 73 6.54 -9.40 -13.72
N VAL A 74 6.01 -8.49 -12.91
CA VAL A 74 6.63 -7.19 -12.64
C VAL A 74 6.80 -6.97 -11.14
N GLY A 75 7.98 -6.49 -10.75
CA GLY A 75 8.28 -6.17 -9.35
C GLY A 75 7.66 -4.84 -8.95
N CYS A 76 7.06 -4.78 -7.75
CA CYS A 76 6.52 -3.56 -7.19
C CYS A 76 6.91 -3.36 -5.72
N VAL A 77 6.86 -2.09 -5.31
CA VAL A 77 6.93 -1.67 -3.92
C VAL A 77 5.52 -1.39 -3.42
N LEU A 78 5.25 -1.75 -2.18
CA LEU A 78 4.03 -1.39 -1.49
C LEU A 78 4.25 -0.09 -0.73
N VAL A 79 3.47 0.93 -1.03
CA VAL A 79 3.53 2.23 -0.34
C VAL A 79 2.21 2.50 0.33
N SER A 80 2.23 2.78 1.63
CA SER A 80 1.05 3.19 2.39
C SER A 80 1.08 4.69 2.61
N TYR A 81 -0.02 5.37 2.29
CA TYR A 81 -0.16 6.79 2.57
C TYR A 81 -0.73 7.03 3.97
N TRP A 82 -0.36 8.11 4.64
CA TRP A 82 -1.10 8.55 5.83
C TRP A 82 -2.31 9.39 5.41
N PRO A 83 -3.53 9.17 5.94
CA PRO A 83 -3.90 8.22 7.01
C PRO A 83 -4.37 6.83 6.51
N THR A 84 -4.41 6.60 5.20
CA THR A 84 -4.91 5.35 4.61
C THR A 84 -3.93 4.18 4.73
N THR A 85 -4.22 3.22 5.59
CA THR A 85 -3.38 2.02 5.79
C THR A 85 -3.38 1.02 4.63
N LYS A 86 -4.16 1.25 3.57
CA LYS A 86 -4.21 0.38 2.38
C LYS A 86 -3.01 0.66 1.47
N PRO A 87 -2.06 -0.27 1.32
CA PRO A 87 -0.89 -0.04 0.49
C PRO A 87 -1.24 -0.08 -0.99
N ILE A 88 -0.74 0.89 -1.74
CA ILE A 88 -0.79 0.88 -3.20
C ILE A 88 0.45 0.18 -3.78
N LYS A 89 0.36 -0.20 -5.05
CA LYS A 89 1.45 -0.89 -5.76
C LYS A 89 2.18 0.13 -6.61
N VAL A 90 3.48 0.28 -6.41
CA VAL A 90 4.31 1.31 -7.03
C VAL A 90 5.42 0.65 -7.86
N PRO A 91 5.66 1.06 -9.11
CA PRO A 91 6.70 0.49 -9.96
C PRO A 91 8.11 0.81 -9.45
N VAL A 92 8.97 -0.21 -9.40
CA VAL A 92 10.38 -0.08 -9.00
C VAL A 92 11.15 0.78 -10.00
N GLY A 93 11.90 1.77 -9.51
CA GLY A 93 12.84 2.58 -10.31
C GLY A 93 12.27 3.90 -10.84
N ILE A 94 10.99 3.95 -11.21
CA ILE A 94 10.34 5.17 -11.74
C ILE A 94 9.16 5.67 -10.89
N GLY A 95 8.67 4.84 -9.95
CA GLY A 95 7.41 5.09 -9.28
C GLY A 95 7.47 6.05 -8.10
N TRP A 96 8.66 6.41 -7.62
CA TRP A 96 8.81 7.29 -6.46
C TRP A 96 10.15 8.03 -6.45
N ILE A 97 10.19 9.07 -5.62
CA ILE A 97 11.39 9.83 -5.24
C ILE A 97 11.55 9.71 -3.72
N GLU A 98 12.78 9.58 -3.22
CA GLU A 98 13.02 9.52 -1.77
C GLU A 98 12.68 10.86 -1.08
N GLY A 99 12.07 10.77 0.10
CA GLY A 99 11.64 11.93 0.88
C GLY A 99 10.25 12.45 0.52
N GLY A 100 9.98 13.68 0.96
CA GLY A 100 8.67 14.33 0.91
C GLY A 100 8.04 14.48 2.28
N VAL A 101 7.03 15.34 2.36
CA VAL A 101 6.27 15.60 3.59
C VAL A 101 4.93 14.87 3.47
N PRO A 102 4.65 13.83 4.28
CA PRO A 102 3.34 13.21 4.29
C PRO A 102 2.29 14.26 4.61
N LYS A 103 1.17 14.25 3.89
CA LYS A 103 0.05 15.14 4.22
C LYS A 103 -0.32 14.88 5.68
N PHE A 104 -0.38 15.95 6.48
CA PHE A 104 -0.92 15.89 7.83
C PHE A 104 -2.31 15.23 7.78
N ALA A 105 -2.69 14.54 8.87
CA ALA A 105 -4.06 14.04 8.99
C ALA A 105 -5.00 15.23 8.71
N GLN A 106 -5.85 15.13 7.69
CA GLN A 106 -6.84 16.17 7.40
C GLN A 106 -7.87 16.33 8.52
N TYR A 107 -7.84 15.42 9.50
CA TYR A 107 -8.50 15.54 10.79
C TYR A 107 -7.43 15.75 11.85
N PRO A 108 -6.96 16.98 12.11
CA PRO A 108 -6.45 17.27 13.43
C PRO A 108 -7.55 16.84 14.41
N TRP A 109 -7.20 16.00 15.38
CA TRP A 109 -8.08 15.74 16.53
C TRP A 109 -8.59 17.10 17.01
N SER A 110 -9.92 17.27 17.05
CA SER A 110 -10.49 18.48 17.62
C SER A 110 -10.03 18.61 19.06
N ASP A 111 -10.06 19.81 19.63
CA ASP A 111 -9.70 19.96 21.04
C ASP A 111 -10.67 19.20 21.94
N GLU A 112 -11.93 18.98 21.49
CA GLU A 112 -12.88 18.06 22.12
C GLU A 112 -12.39 16.61 22.09
N ASP A 113 -12.02 16.08 20.91
CA ASP A 113 -11.54 14.70 20.84
C ASP A 113 -10.26 14.50 21.66
N ARG A 114 -9.38 15.51 21.73
CA ARG A 114 -8.17 15.47 22.55
C ARG A 114 -8.49 15.45 24.03
N GLU A 115 -9.47 16.24 24.46
CA GLU A 115 -9.89 16.31 25.86
C GLU A 115 -10.65 15.04 26.28
N ASP A 116 -11.48 14.49 25.40
CA ASP A 116 -12.14 13.21 25.63
C ASP A 116 -11.13 12.06 25.70
N LEU A 117 -10.12 12.05 24.83
CA LEU A 117 -9.03 11.08 24.95
C LEU A 117 -8.30 11.25 26.28
N ARG A 118 -8.01 12.48 26.73
CA ARG A 118 -7.37 12.74 28.04
C ARG A 118 -8.21 12.27 29.21
N LYS A 119 -9.55 12.42 29.16
CA LYS A 119 -10.47 11.90 30.18
C LYS A 119 -10.46 10.38 30.21
N ILE A 120 -10.66 9.74 29.05
CA ILE A 120 -10.54 8.29 28.90
C ILE A 120 -9.18 7.80 29.42
N MET A 121 -8.11 8.58 29.15
CA MET A 121 -6.77 8.21 29.59
C MET A 121 -6.57 8.24 31.11
N LYS A 122 -7.37 9.03 31.84
CA LYS A 122 -7.36 9.09 33.31
C LYS A 122 -8.25 8.01 33.92
N ASP A 123 -9.38 7.72 33.26
CA ASP A 123 -10.43 6.86 33.82
C ASP A 123 -10.20 5.37 33.53
N VAL A 124 -9.51 5.03 32.44
CA VAL A 124 -9.23 3.63 32.10
C VAL A 124 -7.93 3.18 32.80
N PRO A 125 -8.00 2.20 33.71
CA PRO A 125 -6.81 1.67 34.36
C PRO A 125 -5.84 1.11 33.33
N ARG A 126 -4.55 1.26 33.63
CA ARG A 126 -3.48 0.69 32.82
C ARG A 126 -2.89 -0.53 33.50
N ASP A 127 -2.49 -1.51 32.71
CA ASP A 127 -1.70 -2.62 33.23
C ASP A 127 -0.30 -2.15 33.67
N ILE A 128 0.42 -3.02 34.36
CA ILE A 128 1.80 -2.77 34.84
C ILE A 128 2.81 -2.44 33.72
N LYS A 129 2.43 -2.62 32.44
CA LYS A 129 3.23 -2.30 31.25
C LYS A 129 2.70 -1.07 30.50
N GLY A 130 1.73 -0.35 31.07
CA GLY A 130 1.16 0.87 30.50
C GLY A 130 0.17 0.66 29.36
N LYS A 131 -0.38 -0.55 29.18
CA LYS A 131 -1.44 -0.85 28.20
C LYS A 131 -2.81 -0.62 28.79
N TRP A 132 -3.77 -0.22 27.95
CA TRP A 132 -5.18 -0.14 28.31
C TRP A 132 -5.71 -1.53 28.68
N THR A 133 -6.24 -1.68 29.89
CA THR A 133 -7.03 -2.85 30.25
C THR A 133 -8.47 -2.65 29.77
N LYS A 134 -9.05 -3.67 29.14
CA LYS A 134 -10.46 -3.67 28.72
C LYS A 134 -11.39 -3.75 29.92
#